data_AF-A0A9W9G7Z4-F1
#
_entry.id   AF-A0A9W9G7Z4-F1
#
_cell.length_a   1.000
_cell.length_b   1.000
_cell.length_c   1.000
_cell.angle_alpha   90.00
_cell.angle_beta   90.00
_cell.angle_gamma   90.00
#
_symmetry.space_group_name_H-M   'P 1'
#
loop_
_entity.id
_entity.type
_entity.pdbx_description
1 polymer ?
#
loop_
_entity_poly.entity_id
_entity_poly.type
_entity_poly.pdbx_seq_one_letter_code
_entity_poly.pdbx_strand_id
1 'polypeptide(L)' 'MSNNEEKPRVETEDDDEPDEWDKRIFSTGCHSEQDKMNDCYFAKKDWRACKDAMEAFRECWKRQGNDQRTETKDA' A
#
# COMPACT_ATOMS: atom_id res chain seq x y z
N MET A 1 20.73 23.28 -30.61
CA MET A 1 20.93 22.41 -29.43
C MET A 1 20.29 23.09 -28.25
N SER A 2 19.62 22.31 -27.41
CA SER A 2 18.90 22.68 -26.18
C SER A 2 17.45 23.13 -26.38
N ASN A 3 16.60 22.17 -26.74
CA ASN A 3 15.21 22.19 -26.29
C ASN A 3 15.22 21.97 -24.77
N ASN A 4 14.69 22.94 -24.04
CA ASN A 4 14.54 22.88 -22.60
C ASN A 4 13.27 22.05 -22.32
N GLU A 5 13.42 20.76 -22.09
CA GLU A 5 12.34 19.88 -21.64
C GLU A 5 11.86 20.34 -20.26
N GLU A 6 10.73 21.04 -20.23
CA GLU A 6 9.94 21.27 -19.03
C GLU A 6 9.47 19.91 -18.51
N LYS A 7 10.25 19.36 -17.60
CA LYS A 7 9.89 18.24 -16.74
C LYS A 7 8.59 18.63 -16.03
N PRO A 8 7.47 17.90 -16.17
CA PRO A 8 6.24 18.25 -15.47
C PRO A 8 6.53 18.22 -13.97
N ARG A 9 6.33 19.38 -13.34
CA ARG A 9 6.38 19.56 -11.90
C ARG A 9 5.31 18.63 -11.32
N VAL A 10 5.75 17.64 -10.54
CA VAL A 10 4.85 16.86 -9.68
C VAL A 10 4.16 17.89 -8.79
N GLU A 11 2.87 18.09 -9.02
CA GLU A 11 2.02 18.87 -8.14
C GLU A 11 2.02 18.14 -6.79
N THR A 12 2.63 18.78 -5.79
CA THR A 12 2.40 18.44 -4.39
C THR A 12 0.99 18.90 -4.08
N GLU A 13 0.01 18.05 -4.37
CA GLU A 13 -1.35 18.20 -3.87
C GLU A 13 -1.29 18.24 -2.34
N ASP A 14 -2.13 19.10 -1.78
CA ASP A 14 -2.20 19.48 -0.36
C ASP A 14 -2.28 18.26 0.57
N ASP A 15 -1.45 18.29 1.61
CA ASP A 15 -0.95 17.23 2.51
C ASP A 15 -2.00 16.61 3.48
N ASP A 16 -3.30 16.76 3.19
CA ASP A 16 -4.41 16.33 4.08
C ASP A 16 -5.33 15.25 3.44
N GLU A 17 -5.13 14.88 2.17
CA GLU A 17 -5.87 13.78 1.53
C GLU A 17 -5.06 12.48 1.51
N PRO A 18 -5.63 11.32 1.89
CA PRO A 18 -4.93 10.05 1.75
C PRO A 18 -4.61 9.80 0.27
N ASP A 19 -3.40 9.32 -0.02
CA ASP A 19 -2.99 9.03 -1.39
C ASP A 19 -3.85 7.91 -2.00
N GLU A 20 -3.74 7.67 -3.32
CA GLU A 20 -4.55 6.62 -3.97
C GLU A 20 -4.31 5.23 -3.37
N TRP A 21 -3.13 4.99 -2.81
CA TRP A 21 -2.75 3.72 -2.22
C TRP A 21 -3.38 3.54 -0.83
N ASP A 22 -3.29 4.56 0.03
CA ASP A 22 -3.91 4.65 1.34
C ASP A 22 -5.43 4.54 1.21
N LYS A 23 -6.05 5.29 0.29
CA LYS A 23 -7.49 5.17 -0.03
C LYS A 23 -7.86 3.71 -0.32
N ARG A 24 -7.04 3.02 -1.12
CA ARG A 24 -7.24 1.61 -1.45
C ARG A 24 -7.12 0.71 -0.22
N ILE A 25 -6.11 0.91 0.62
CA ILE A 25 -5.92 0.15 1.86
C ILE A 25 -7.05 0.41 2.85
N PHE A 26 -7.46 1.65 3.08
CA PHE A 26 -8.60 1.98 3.94
C PHE A 26 -9.88 1.28 3.48
N SER A 27 -10.15 1.25 2.18
CA SER A 27 -11.32 0.56 1.62
C SER A 27 -11.29 -0.97 1.75
N THR A 28 -10.15 -1.57 2.13
CA THR A 28 -10.06 -3.02 2.39
C THR A 28 -10.54 -3.41 3.79
N GLY A 29 -10.62 -2.45 4.72
CA GLY A 29 -10.90 -2.71 6.13
C GLY A 29 -9.74 -3.37 6.92
N CYS A 30 -8.55 -3.48 6.32
CA CYS A 30 -7.36 -4.13 6.91
C CYS A 30 -6.18 -3.16 7.12
N HIS A 31 -6.45 -1.86 7.19
CA HIS A 31 -5.42 -0.83 7.34
C HIS A 31 -4.57 -1.04 8.61
N SER A 32 -5.19 -1.44 9.73
CA SER A 32 -4.46 -1.63 10.98
C SER A 32 -3.40 -2.74 10.91
N GLU A 33 -3.67 -3.80 10.16
CA GLU A 33 -2.76 -4.90 9.92
C GLU A 33 -1.69 -4.52 8.90
N GLN A 34 -2.06 -3.71 7.89
CA GLN A 34 -1.11 -3.12 6.94
C GLN A 34 -0.09 -2.23 7.65
N ASP A 35 -0.53 -1.37 8.57
CA ASP A 35 0.35 -0.48 9.34
C ASP A 35 1.32 -1.28 10.21
N LYS A 36 0.82 -2.29 10.93
CA LYS A 36 1.69 -3.18 11.74
C LYS A 36 2.75 -3.89 10.89
N MET A 37 2.39 -4.29 9.67
CA MET A 37 3.33 -4.91 8.74
C MET A 37 4.38 -3.90 8.27
N ASN A 38 3.95 -2.68 7.91
CA ASN A 38 4.82 -1.58 7.52
C ASN A 38 5.77 -1.18 8.65
N ASP A 39 5.29 -1.06 9.88
CA ASP A 39 6.06 -0.76 11.09
C ASP A 39 7.10 -1.84 11.35
N CYS A 40 6.71 -3.12 11.25
CA CYS A 40 7.66 -4.22 11.43
C CYS A 40 8.78 -4.17 10.39
N TYR A 41 8.44 -3.95 9.12
CA TYR A 41 9.44 -3.79 8.07
C TYR A 41 10.29 -2.53 8.30
N PHE A 42 9.70 -1.43 8.75
CA PHE A 42 10.46 -0.22 9.01
C PHE A 42 11.49 -0.42 10.12
N ALA A 43 11.12 -1.13 11.18
CA ALA A 43 12.00 -1.45 12.30
C ALA A 43 13.08 -2.48 11.94
N LYS A 44 12.73 -3.55 11.22
CA LYS A 44 13.65 -4.69 10.96
C LYS A 44 14.35 -4.63 9.60
N LYS A 45 13.77 -3.91 8.65
CA LYS A 45 14.13 -3.89 7.22
C LYS A 45 14.20 -5.28 6.58
N ASP A 46 13.49 -6.25 7.15
CA ASP A 46 13.39 -7.62 6.64
C ASP A 46 11.95 -8.12 6.80
N TRP A 47 11.30 -8.36 5.66
CA TRP A 47 9.93 -8.89 5.63
C TRP A 47 9.87 -10.31 6.20
N ARG A 48 10.91 -11.13 6.07
CA ARG A 48 10.89 -12.51 6.59
C ARG A 48 10.75 -12.54 8.11
N ALA A 49 11.34 -11.54 8.78
CA ALA A 49 11.22 -11.36 10.22
C ALA A 49 9.86 -10.77 10.67
N CYS A 50 8.97 -10.46 9.73
CA CYS A 50 7.63 -9.90 9.93
C CYS A 50 6.53 -10.89 9.51
N LYS A 51 6.85 -12.19 9.49
CA LYS A 51 5.92 -13.26 9.11
C LYS A 51 4.58 -13.17 9.84
N ASP A 52 4.59 -12.95 11.15
CA ASP A 52 3.36 -12.89 11.96
C ASP A 52 2.47 -11.70 11.56
N ALA A 53 3.07 -10.53 11.26
CA ALA A 53 2.33 -9.37 10.78
C ALA A 53 1.73 -9.60 9.38
N MET A 54 2.47 -10.29 8.50
CA MET A 54 1.95 -10.72 7.20
C MET A 54 0.80 -11.73 7.31
N GLU A 55 0.89 -12.67 8.24
CA GLU A 55 -0.18 -13.65 8.48
C GLU A 55 -1.44 -12.95 9.02
N ALA A 56 -1.29 -12.01 9.96
CA ALA A 56 -2.40 -11.20 10.45
C ALA A 56 -3.08 -10.41 9.32
N PHE A 57 -2.30 -9.78 8.44
CA PHE A 57 -2.83 -9.07 7.28
C PHE A 57 -3.59 -10.01 6.33
N ARG A 58 -3.03 -11.19 6.01
CA ARG A 58 -3.70 -12.20 5.17
C ARG A 58 -4.99 -12.71 5.77
N GLU A 59 -5.03 -12.93 7.09
CA GLU A 59 -6.25 -13.33 7.77
C GLU A 59 -7.32 -12.25 7.71
N CYS A 60 -6.96 -10.98 7.95
CA CYS A 60 -7.88 -9.87 7.78
C CYS A 60 -8.40 -9.81 6.33
N TRP A 61 -7.49 -9.92 5.36
CA TRP A 61 -7.81 -9.87 3.93
C TRP A 61 -8.88 -10.89 3.55
N LYS A 62 -8.70 -12.14 4.00
CA LYS A 62 -9.65 -13.23 3.78
C LYS A 62 -10.99 -12.99 4.49
N ARG A 63 -10.98 -12.50 5.73
CA ARG A 63 -12.21 -12.21 6.49
C ARG A 63 -13.03 -11.10 5.85
N GLN A 64 -12.38 -10.10 5.27
CA GLN A 64 -13.01 -8.99 4.55
C GLN A 64 -13.40 -9.35 3.10
N GLY A 65 -13.10 -10.58 2.64
CA GLY A 65 -13.47 -11.05 1.30
C GLY A 65 -12.71 -10.33 0.17
N ASN A 66 -11.51 -9.85 0.45
CA ASN A 66 -10.75 -9.00 -0.48
C ASN A 66 -10.07 -9.78 -1.62
N ASP A 67 -10.19 -11.11 -1.68
CA ASP A 67 -9.52 -11.98 -2.67
C ASP A 67 -9.80 -11.55 -4.13
N GLN A 68 -11.01 -11.05 -4.40
CA GLN A 68 -11.42 -10.54 -5.72
C GLN A 68 -10.65 -9.27 -6.14
N ARG A 69 -10.08 -8.53 -5.19
CA ARG A 69 -9.32 -7.29 -5.46
C ARG A 69 -7.91 -7.57 -6.01
N THR A 70 -7.44 -8.81 -5.88
CA THR A 70 -6.12 -9.28 -6.36
C THR A 70 -6.20 -10.14 -7.61
N GLU A 71 -7.39 -10.29 -8.20
CA GLU A 71 -7.53 -11.01 -9.47
C GLU A 71 -6.83 -10.23 -10.59
N THR A 72 -5.75 -10.80 -11.13
CA THR A 72 -5.21 -10.36 -12.42
C THR A 72 -6.21 -10.73 -13.50
N LYS A 73 -6.85 -9.73 -14.12
CA LYS A 73 -7.52 -9.93 -15.40
C LYS A 73 -6.45 -10.15 -16.46
N ASP A 74 -6.50 -11.28 -17.15
CA ASP A 74 -5.68 -11.52 -18.34
C ASP A 74 -5.91 -10.35 -19.32
N ALA A 75 -4.81 -9.69 -19.69
CA ALA A 75 -4.78 -8.48 -20.53
C ALA A 75 -4.95 -8.80 -22.02
#